data_AF-A0ABD5VBG0-F1
#
_entry.id   AF-A0ABD5VBG0-F1
#
_cell.length_a   1.000
_cell.length_b   1.000
_cell.length_c   1.000
_cell.angle_alpha   90.00
_cell.angle_beta   90.00
_cell.angle_gamma   90.00
#
_symmetry.space_group_name_H-M   'P 1'
#
loop_
_entity.id
_entity.type
_entity.pdbx_description
1 polymer ?
#
loop_
_entity_poly.entity_id
_entity_poly.type
_entity_poly.pdbx_seq_one_letter_code
_entity_poly.pdbx_strand_id
1 'polypeptide(L)'
;MGEEATAFVPGHVTGFFSSHPDDDPTKAGSRGAGVTLAEGVDVTVRPASETTVYLNDSTIDVEPVGRVLDALQVEATVSAETDLPLGAGFGVSGAMALGAALAANRAFDRRLSENELVTIAHGAEVQSGTGLGDVVAQAKGGVPIRLEPGGPQHNLLDAIPAPARVEYVSFGEVSTEEVLAGNTDQLSQAGKTALSRVVGEPTLRSFVYASRAFAREAGLLTDRVREAILDVNDVDGEASMAMLGDTVFALGTGLSDAGYDPVVTRSHPAGATLR
;
A
#
# COMPACT_ATOMS: atom_id res chain seq x y z
N MET A 1 -12.61 17.16 26.15
CA MET A 1 -12.63 16.64 24.77
C MET A 1 -11.20 16.67 24.29
N GLY A 2 -10.71 15.58 23.70
CA GLY A 2 -9.37 15.55 23.13
C GLY A 2 -9.21 16.58 22.02
N GLU A 3 -7.98 17.04 21.82
CA GLU A 3 -7.62 17.83 20.64
C GLU A 3 -7.65 16.92 19.40
N GLU A 4 -8.02 17.47 18.25
CA GLU A 4 -7.87 16.77 16.97
C GLU A 4 -6.39 16.46 16.72
N ALA A 5 -6.13 15.37 16.02
CA ALA A 5 -4.78 14.96 15.65
C ALA A 5 -4.75 14.52 14.19
N THR A 6 -3.62 14.74 13.53
CA THR A 6 -3.41 14.37 12.13
C THR A 6 -2.24 13.41 12.01
N ALA A 7 -2.39 12.39 11.17
CA ALA A 7 -1.32 11.49 10.78
C ALA A 7 -1.17 11.52 9.26
N PHE A 8 0.07 11.55 8.78
CA PHE A 8 0.40 11.32 7.39
C PHE A 8 0.78 9.85 7.19
N VAL A 9 0.26 9.22 6.15
CA VAL A 9 0.63 7.87 5.75
C VAL A 9 0.98 7.85 4.26
N PRO A 10 2.18 7.39 3.86
CA PRO A 10 2.57 7.40 2.46
C PRO A 10 1.70 6.46 1.62
N GLY A 11 1.49 6.79 0.35
CA GLY A 11 0.96 5.85 -0.62
C GLY A 11 1.90 4.66 -0.77
N HIS A 12 1.39 3.50 -1.18
CA HIS A 12 2.20 2.31 -1.38
C HIS A 12 1.85 1.61 -2.68
N VAL A 13 2.87 1.38 -3.51
CA VAL A 13 2.78 0.58 -4.72
C VAL A 13 3.38 -0.78 -4.44
N THR A 14 2.54 -1.81 -4.39
CA THR A 14 3.02 -3.20 -4.38
C THR A 14 3.52 -3.57 -5.77
N GLY A 15 4.74 -4.10 -5.86
CA GLY A 15 5.30 -4.58 -7.12
C GLY A 15 5.07 -6.08 -7.37
N PHE A 16 5.06 -6.88 -6.32
CA PHE A 16 4.66 -8.31 -6.39
C PHE A 16 4.32 -8.80 -4.99
N PHE A 17 3.55 -9.89 -4.90
CA PHE A 17 3.18 -10.47 -3.63
C PHE A 17 2.84 -11.96 -3.73
N SER A 18 2.81 -12.62 -2.58
CA SER A 18 2.14 -13.92 -2.39
C SER A 18 1.19 -13.80 -1.20
N SER A 19 0.00 -14.38 -1.32
CA SER A 19 -1.02 -14.35 -0.27
C SER A 19 -0.77 -15.48 0.73
N HIS A 20 -0.90 -15.17 2.02
CA HIS A 20 -0.78 -16.12 3.13
C HIS A 20 -2.00 -15.93 4.04
N PRO A 21 -3.13 -16.58 3.72
CA PRO A 21 -4.33 -16.51 4.55
C PRO A 21 -4.11 -17.25 5.88
N ASP A 22 -4.76 -16.77 6.92
CA ASP A 22 -4.81 -17.37 8.26
C ASP A 22 -6.16 -17.00 8.90
N ASP A 23 -6.67 -17.85 9.79
CA ASP A 23 -7.90 -17.54 10.54
C ASP A 23 -7.68 -16.37 11.52
N ASP A 24 -6.44 -16.17 11.96
CA ASP A 24 -6.02 -15.04 12.77
C ASP A 24 -5.63 -13.85 11.86
N PRO A 25 -6.39 -12.74 11.86
CA PRO A 25 -6.12 -11.60 10.99
C PRO A 25 -4.78 -10.91 11.28
N THR A 26 -4.20 -11.14 12.46
CA THR A 26 -2.88 -10.60 12.81
C THR A 26 -1.74 -11.42 12.20
N LYS A 27 -1.98 -12.70 11.87
CA LYS A 27 -1.02 -13.60 11.20
C LYS A 27 -1.20 -13.59 9.68
N ALA A 28 -2.45 -13.51 9.23
CA ALA A 28 -2.78 -13.39 7.83
C ALA A 28 -2.11 -12.16 7.22
N GLY A 29 -1.65 -12.30 5.98
CA GLY A 29 -1.00 -11.20 5.28
C GLY A 29 -0.35 -11.65 3.99
N SER A 30 0.74 -10.97 3.64
CA SER A 30 1.45 -11.21 2.38
C SER A 30 2.96 -11.14 2.56
N ARG A 31 3.66 -11.88 1.70
CA ARG A 31 5.07 -11.65 1.41
C ARG A 31 5.19 -10.95 0.07
N GLY A 32 6.23 -10.17 -0.15
CA GLY A 32 6.37 -9.40 -1.39
C GLY A 32 7.29 -8.20 -1.25
N ALA A 33 7.29 -7.31 -2.22
CA ALA A 33 7.99 -6.03 -2.13
C ALA A 33 7.18 -4.91 -2.78
N GLY A 34 7.48 -3.68 -2.40
CA GLY A 34 6.83 -2.49 -2.93
C GLY A 34 7.66 -1.23 -2.69
N VAL A 35 7.08 -0.10 -3.05
CA VAL A 35 7.66 1.23 -2.82
C VAL A 35 6.60 2.14 -2.21
N THR A 36 6.96 2.80 -1.11
CA THR A 36 6.12 3.85 -0.53
C THR A 36 6.40 5.18 -1.23
N LEU A 37 5.40 6.01 -1.47
CA LEU A 37 5.49 7.26 -2.24
C LEU A 37 5.49 8.48 -1.33
N ALA A 38 6.05 9.59 -1.82
CA ALA A 38 6.07 10.86 -1.08
C ALA A 38 4.67 11.48 -0.95
N GLU A 39 3.79 11.25 -1.93
CA GLU A 39 2.36 11.48 -1.80
C GLU A 39 1.74 10.38 -0.94
N GLY A 40 0.67 10.72 -0.24
CA GLY A 40 0.02 9.82 0.69
C GLY A 40 -1.33 10.36 1.09
N VAL A 41 -1.76 9.96 2.28
CA VAL A 41 -3.03 10.35 2.86
C VAL A 41 -2.77 11.09 4.16
N ASP A 42 -3.32 12.29 4.27
CA ASP A 42 -3.40 13.01 5.52
C ASP A 42 -4.73 12.67 6.20
N VAL A 43 -4.66 12.03 7.37
CA VAL A 43 -5.83 11.55 8.11
C VAL A 43 -5.94 12.33 9.41
N THR A 44 -6.98 13.14 9.52
CA THR A 44 -7.31 13.90 10.72
C THR A 44 -8.45 13.22 11.47
N VAL A 45 -8.25 12.99 12.77
CA VAL A 45 -9.25 12.41 13.66
C VAL A 45 -9.66 13.45 14.69
N ARG A 46 -10.97 13.69 14.77
CA ARG A 46 -11.59 14.61 15.73
C ARG A 46 -12.64 13.86 16.56
N PRO A 47 -12.59 13.93 17.91
CA PRO A 47 -13.64 13.34 18.74
C PRO A 47 -15.03 13.86 18.39
N ALA A 48 -15.99 12.94 18.25
CA ALA A 48 -17.38 13.24 17.90
C ALA A 48 -18.33 12.33 18.69
N SER A 49 -19.64 12.58 18.58
CA SER A 49 -20.67 11.72 19.20
C SER A 49 -21.10 10.56 18.31
N GLU A 50 -20.71 10.57 17.03
CA GLU A 50 -21.01 9.54 16.05
C GLU A 50 -19.81 9.43 15.10
N THR A 51 -19.56 8.22 14.59
CA THR A 51 -18.49 7.99 13.62
C THR A 51 -18.91 8.46 12.23
N THR A 52 -18.06 9.26 11.58
CA THR A 52 -18.27 9.67 10.19
C THR A 52 -16.94 9.77 9.47
N VAL A 53 -16.85 9.24 8.25
CA VAL A 53 -15.62 9.22 7.46
C VAL A 53 -15.80 10.07 6.20
N TYR A 54 -14.84 10.96 5.96
CA TYR A 54 -14.75 11.81 4.78
C TYR A 54 -13.45 11.54 4.04
N LEU A 55 -13.51 11.61 2.71
CA LEU A 55 -12.37 11.57 1.82
C LEU A 55 -12.52 12.70 0.80
N ASN A 56 -11.57 13.63 0.78
CA ASN A 56 -11.62 14.83 -0.07
C ASN A 56 -12.99 15.53 0.03
N ASP A 57 -13.40 15.85 1.26
CA ASP A 57 -14.69 16.46 1.64
C ASP A 57 -15.97 15.68 1.29
N SER A 58 -15.85 14.46 0.75
CA SER A 58 -17.00 13.61 0.41
C SER A 58 -17.16 12.49 1.43
N THR A 59 -18.39 12.25 1.88
CA THR A 59 -18.68 11.12 2.77
C THR A 59 -18.45 9.79 2.05
N ILE A 60 -17.74 8.88 2.70
CA ILE A 60 -17.42 7.56 2.17
C ILE A 60 -17.55 6.51 3.27
N ASP A 61 -17.86 5.28 2.89
CA ASP A 61 -17.77 4.13 3.79
C ASP A 61 -16.43 3.41 3.56
N VAL A 62 -15.57 3.42 4.58
CA VAL A 62 -14.26 2.74 4.56
C VAL A 62 -14.23 1.80 5.75
N GLU A 63 -14.68 0.57 5.50
CA GLU A 63 -14.85 -0.47 6.53
C GLU A 63 -13.62 -0.67 7.43
N PRO A 64 -12.36 -0.67 6.91
CA PRO A 64 -11.16 -0.74 7.75
C PRO A 64 -11.07 0.39 8.78
N VAL A 65 -11.45 1.62 8.44
CA VAL A 65 -11.42 2.77 9.36
C VAL A 65 -12.42 2.58 10.50
N GLY A 66 -13.64 2.11 10.17
CA GLY A 66 -14.66 1.78 11.18
C GLY A 66 -14.15 0.72 12.17
N ARG A 67 -13.57 -0.37 11.66
CA ARG A 67 -12.99 -1.45 12.49
C ARG A 67 -11.86 -0.95 13.39
N VAL A 68 -11.02 -0.02 12.91
CA VAL A 68 -9.97 0.61 13.73
C VAL A 68 -10.58 1.39 14.89
N LEU A 69 -11.59 2.22 14.63
CA LEU A 69 -12.23 3.03 15.68
C LEU A 69 -12.98 2.15 16.70
N ASP A 70 -13.62 1.08 16.24
CA ASP A 70 -14.28 0.08 17.09
C ASP A 70 -13.26 -0.63 18.00
N ALA A 71 -12.12 -1.05 17.45
CA ALA A 71 -11.04 -1.69 18.21
C ALA A 71 -10.45 -0.74 19.27
N LEU A 72 -10.38 0.56 18.97
CA LEU A 72 -9.96 1.60 19.90
C LEU A 72 -11.09 2.07 20.83
N GLN A 73 -12.32 1.59 20.64
CA GLN A 73 -13.52 1.96 21.40
C GLN A 73 -13.76 3.49 21.43
N VAL A 74 -13.68 4.13 20.26
CA VAL A 74 -13.87 5.58 20.09
C VAL A 74 -14.90 5.89 19.01
N GLU A 75 -15.56 7.05 19.14
CA GLU A 75 -16.40 7.64 18.10
C GLU A 75 -15.77 8.96 17.63
N ALA A 76 -15.60 9.11 16.33
CA ALA A 76 -14.86 10.23 15.77
C ALA A 76 -15.31 10.60 14.35
N THR A 77 -15.15 11.88 14.03
CA THR A 77 -15.07 12.30 12.64
C THR A 77 -13.65 12.06 12.12
N VAL A 78 -13.53 11.31 11.03
CA VAL A 78 -12.28 11.05 10.32
C VAL A 78 -12.33 11.77 8.98
N SER A 79 -11.37 12.66 8.73
CA SER A 79 -11.22 13.38 7.47
C SER A 79 -9.90 13.00 6.83
N ALA A 80 -9.96 12.38 5.65
CA ALA A 80 -8.80 12.00 4.85
C ALA A 80 -8.67 12.90 3.61
N GLU A 81 -7.44 13.34 3.32
CA GLU A 81 -7.09 14.13 2.14
C GLU A 81 -5.98 13.43 1.35
N THR A 82 -6.16 13.27 0.04
CA THR A 82 -5.15 12.66 -0.84
C THR A 82 -5.34 13.04 -2.30
N ASP A 83 -4.21 13.20 -3.01
CA ASP A 83 -4.16 13.33 -4.47
C ASP A 83 -4.02 11.96 -5.18
N LEU A 84 -3.88 10.87 -4.42
CA LEU A 84 -3.74 9.53 -4.98
C LEU A 84 -5.08 9.02 -5.52
N PRO A 85 -5.12 8.45 -6.74
CA PRO A 85 -6.34 7.86 -7.27
C PRO A 85 -6.79 6.65 -6.43
N LEU A 86 -8.09 6.59 -6.14
CA LEU A 86 -8.71 5.47 -5.43
C LEU A 86 -8.77 4.24 -6.34
N GLY A 87 -8.72 3.04 -5.74
CA GLY A 87 -8.78 1.77 -6.48
C GLY A 87 -7.63 1.51 -7.48
N ALA A 88 -6.63 2.39 -7.53
CA ALA A 88 -5.58 2.37 -8.54
C ALA A 88 -4.26 1.72 -8.08
N GLY A 89 -4.29 0.95 -6.99
CA GLY A 89 -3.13 0.21 -6.47
C GLY A 89 -2.17 1.02 -5.57
N PHE A 90 -2.63 2.11 -4.95
CA PHE A 90 -1.81 2.96 -4.06
C PHE A 90 -1.99 2.72 -2.56
N GLY A 91 -2.81 1.74 -2.16
CA GLY A 91 -3.02 1.39 -0.75
C GLY A 91 -3.72 2.48 0.08
N VAL A 92 -4.64 3.25 -0.52
CA VAL A 92 -5.34 4.36 0.16
C VAL A 92 -6.18 3.88 1.35
N SER A 93 -6.85 2.71 1.25
CA SER A 93 -7.61 2.14 2.37
C SER A 93 -6.71 1.85 3.58
N GLY A 94 -5.59 1.17 3.34
CA GLY A 94 -4.59 0.88 4.37
C GLY A 94 -3.98 2.15 4.97
N ALA A 95 -3.76 3.18 4.14
CA ALA A 95 -3.29 4.47 4.60
C ALA A 95 -4.31 5.17 5.52
N MET A 96 -5.59 5.14 5.14
CA MET A 96 -6.67 5.66 5.98
C MET A 96 -6.80 4.91 7.30
N ALA A 97 -6.74 3.57 7.28
CA ALA A 97 -6.80 2.74 8.49
C ALA A 97 -5.63 3.02 9.45
N LEU A 98 -4.39 3.04 8.93
CA LEU A 98 -3.20 3.31 9.73
C LEU A 98 -3.19 4.75 10.26
N GLY A 99 -3.56 5.73 9.42
CA GLY A 99 -3.66 7.13 9.81
C GLY A 99 -4.71 7.34 10.89
N ALA A 100 -5.87 6.69 10.76
CA ALA A 100 -6.93 6.72 11.78
C ALA A 100 -6.44 6.11 13.10
N ALA A 101 -5.73 4.98 13.07
CA ALA A 101 -5.19 4.37 14.29
C ALA A 101 -4.21 5.31 15.01
N LEU A 102 -3.26 5.89 14.28
CA LEU A 102 -2.26 6.81 14.82
C LEU A 102 -2.91 8.09 15.39
N ALA A 103 -3.74 8.75 14.59
CA ALA A 103 -4.40 9.99 14.98
C ALA A 103 -5.39 9.77 16.13
N ALA A 104 -6.20 8.71 16.11
CA ALA A 104 -7.11 8.38 17.21
C ALA A 104 -6.35 8.06 18.50
N ASN A 105 -5.22 7.35 18.44
CA ASN A 105 -4.39 7.11 19.62
C ASN A 105 -3.98 8.42 20.31
N ARG A 106 -3.61 9.44 19.52
CA ARG A 106 -3.21 10.76 20.03
C ARG A 106 -4.40 11.63 20.47
N ALA A 107 -5.50 11.64 19.70
CA ALA A 107 -6.69 12.45 19.98
C ALA A 107 -7.45 11.95 21.23
N PHE A 108 -7.43 10.63 21.49
CA PHE A 108 -8.12 10.02 22.63
C PHE A 108 -7.19 9.58 23.77
N ASP A 109 -5.88 9.92 23.71
CA ASP A 109 -4.86 9.54 24.72
C ASP A 109 -4.89 8.04 25.06
N ARG A 110 -4.94 7.17 24.04
CA ARG A 110 -5.01 5.70 24.23
C ARG A 110 -3.68 5.09 24.66
N ARG A 111 -2.56 5.78 24.42
CA ARG A 111 -1.19 5.42 24.84
C ARG A 111 -0.73 4.03 24.38
N LEU A 112 -1.21 3.59 23.22
CA LEU A 112 -0.74 2.38 22.56
C LEU A 112 0.59 2.66 21.84
N SER A 113 1.41 1.61 21.74
CA SER A 113 2.65 1.63 20.98
C SER A 113 2.40 1.59 19.47
N GLU A 114 3.40 1.98 18.68
CA GLU A 114 3.34 1.95 17.23
C GLU A 114 2.97 0.56 16.68
N ASN A 115 3.61 -0.50 17.18
CA ASN A 115 3.32 -1.87 16.74
C ASN A 115 1.89 -2.31 17.07
N GLU A 116 1.31 -1.86 18.19
CA GLU A 116 -0.09 -2.14 18.51
C GLU A 116 -1.03 -1.44 17.52
N LEU A 117 -0.76 -0.19 17.17
CA LEU A 117 -1.56 0.58 16.22
C LEU A 117 -1.47 0.03 14.79
N VAL A 118 -0.26 -0.33 14.35
CA VAL A 118 -0.05 -0.99 13.06
C VAL A 118 -0.74 -2.36 13.05
N THR A 119 -0.74 -3.10 14.16
CA THR A 119 -1.46 -4.39 14.26
C THR A 119 -2.97 -4.20 14.14
N ILE A 120 -3.54 -3.18 14.80
CA ILE A 120 -4.97 -2.86 14.72
C ILE A 120 -5.37 -2.49 13.28
N ALA A 121 -4.62 -1.59 12.63
CA ALA A 121 -4.89 -1.19 11.25
C ALA A 121 -4.72 -2.35 10.26
N HIS A 122 -3.68 -3.18 10.44
CA HIS A 122 -3.45 -4.37 9.61
C HIS A 122 -4.59 -5.37 9.75
N GLY A 123 -4.98 -5.69 10.98
CA GLY A 123 -6.08 -6.61 11.24
C GLY A 123 -7.41 -6.10 10.64
N ALA A 124 -7.66 -4.79 10.70
CA ALA A 124 -8.83 -4.18 10.09
C ALA A 124 -8.86 -4.33 8.56
N GLU A 125 -7.74 -4.06 7.86
CA GLU A 125 -7.63 -4.28 6.40
C GLU A 125 -7.84 -5.75 6.01
N VAL A 126 -7.24 -6.67 6.77
CA VAL A 126 -7.37 -8.11 6.51
C VAL A 126 -8.82 -8.56 6.69
N GLN A 127 -9.47 -8.15 7.78
CA GLN A 127 -10.86 -8.52 8.07
C GLN A 127 -11.86 -7.95 7.07
N SER A 128 -11.55 -6.80 6.46
CA SER A 128 -12.34 -6.19 5.38
C SER A 128 -11.98 -6.71 3.99
N GLY A 129 -10.96 -7.56 3.86
CA GLY A 129 -10.54 -8.12 2.57
C GLY A 129 -9.95 -7.11 1.59
N THR A 130 -9.57 -5.92 2.05
CA THR A 130 -9.11 -4.81 1.20
C THR A 130 -7.60 -4.81 0.98
N GLY A 131 -6.83 -5.40 1.91
CA GLY A 131 -5.38 -5.36 1.86
C GLY A 131 -4.70 -6.42 2.75
N LEU A 132 -3.54 -6.90 2.30
CA LEU A 132 -2.75 -7.93 3.02
C LEU A 132 -1.34 -7.46 3.39
N GLY A 133 -0.96 -6.23 3.09
CA GLY A 133 0.37 -5.75 3.47
C GLY A 133 0.70 -4.30 3.14
N ASP A 134 -0.27 -3.49 2.71
CA ASP A 134 -0.05 -2.06 2.55
C ASP A 134 0.23 -1.39 3.90
N VAL A 135 -0.56 -1.65 4.93
CA VAL A 135 -0.38 -1.07 6.28
C VAL A 135 1.03 -1.26 6.82
N VAL A 136 1.56 -2.50 6.78
CA VAL A 136 2.90 -2.79 7.30
C VAL A 136 4.01 -2.19 6.42
N ALA A 137 3.79 -2.08 5.11
CA ALA A 137 4.72 -1.43 4.19
C ALA A 137 4.73 0.09 4.39
N GLN A 138 3.56 0.69 4.59
CA GLN A 138 3.36 2.12 4.85
C GLN A 138 3.92 2.53 6.21
N ALA A 139 3.77 1.69 7.23
CA ALA A 139 4.43 1.89 8.52
C ALA A 139 5.97 1.82 8.39
N LYS A 140 6.49 0.89 7.58
CA LYS A 140 7.93 0.67 7.41
C LYS A 140 8.65 1.76 6.61
N GLY A 141 7.99 2.31 5.58
CA GLY A 141 8.56 3.28 4.66
C GLY A 141 9.63 2.72 3.70
N GLY A 142 10.04 3.56 2.76
CA GLY A 142 11.10 3.29 1.78
C GLY A 142 10.64 2.31 0.69
N VAL A 143 11.48 1.30 0.43
CA VAL A 143 11.23 0.23 -0.54
C VAL A 143 11.17 -1.11 0.21
N PRO A 144 10.06 -1.38 0.93
CA PRO A 144 9.97 -2.50 1.85
C PRO A 144 9.93 -3.86 1.14
N ILE A 145 10.56 -4.85 1.78
CA ILE A 145 10.49 -6.27 1.45
C ILE A 145 9.80 -6.98 2.61
N ARG A 146 8.63 -7.58 2.37
CA ARG A 146 7.89 -8.43 3.31
C ARG A 146 8.41 -9.86 3.20
N LEU A 147 9.30 -10.26 4.12
CA LEU A 147 9.91 -11.60 4.15
C LEU A 147 8.97 -12.64 4.77
N GLU A 148 8.30 -12.28 5.86
CA GLU A 148 7.28 -13.11 6.52
C GLU A 148 5.94 -12.36 6.57
N PRO A 149 4.78 -13.07 6.47
CA PRO A 149 3.47 -12.45 6.44
C PRO A 149 3.01 -11.99 7.82
N GLY A 150 1.93 -11.20 7.85
CA GLY A 150 1.24 -10.78 9.06
C GLY A 150 1.54 -9.35 9.51
N GLY A 151 1.00 -9.00 10.68
CA GLY A 151 1.30 -7.75 11.39
C GLY A 151 2.63 -7.80 12.14
N PRO A 152 3.01 -6.71 12.84
CA PRO A 152 4.32 -6.55 13.49
C PRO A 152 4.79 -7.66 14.43
N GLN A 153 3.88 -8.44 15.04
CA GLN A 153 4.24 -9.55 15.93
C GLN A 153 4.58 -10.86 15.19
N HIS A 154 4.20 -10.95 13.92
CA HIS A 154 4.29 -12.17 13.12
C HIS A 154 5.17 -12.01 11.88
N ASN A 155 5.27 -10.80 11.37
CA ASN A 155 6.03 -10.52 10.16
C ASN A 155 7.53 -10.32 10.40
N LEU A 156 8.23 -10.26 9.28
CA LEU A 156 9.61 -9.84 9.20
C LEU A 156 9.73 -8.97 7.96
N LEU A 157 10.12 -7.71 8.18
CA LEU A 157 10.33 -6.74 7.11
C LEU A 157 11.82 -6.46 6.94
N ASP A 158 12.23 -6.35 5.69
CA ASP A 158 13.52 -5.81 5.26
C ASP A 158 13.25 -4.66 4.26
N ALA A 159 14.28 -4.11 3.63
CA ALA A 159 14.12 -3.09 2.60
C ALA A 159 15.28 -3.10 1.60
N ILE A 160 14.99 -2.64 0.39
CA ILE A 160 16.04 -2.24 -0.54
C ILE A 160 16.65 -0.93 -0.03
N PRO A 161 17.96 -0.86 0.26
CA PRO A 161 18.59 0.31 0.88
C PRO A 161 18.90 1.40 -0.16
N ALA A 162 17.89 1.82 -0.93
CA ALA A 162 18.02 2.83 -1.96
C ALA A 162 16.78 3.73 -2.04
N PRO A 163 16.95 5.05 -2.23
CA PRO A 163 15.84 5.91 -2.61
C PRO A 163 15.45 5.63 -4.07
N ALA A 164 14.16 5.75 -4.37
CA ALA A 164 13.65 5.64 -5.73
C ALA A 164 13.07 6.98 -6.18
N ARG A 165 13.38 7.43 -7.41
CA ARG A 165 12.51 8.36 -8.15
C ARG A 165 11.50 7.51 -8.91
N VAL A 166 10.23 7.79 -8.75
CA VAL A 166 9.13 7.00 -9.32
C VAL A 166 8.29 7.91 -10.20
N GLU A 167 7.94 7.42 -11.38
CA GLU A 167 6.92 8.00 -12.24
C GLU A 167 5.73 7.04 -12.30
N TYR A 168 4.51 7.54 -12.36
CA TYR A 168 3.35 6.68 -12.59
C TYR A 168 2.29 7.32 -13.48
N VAL A 169 1.55 6.48 -14.18
CA VAL A 169 0.32 6.82 -14.91
C VAL A 169 -0.74 5.84 -14.48
N SER A 170 -1.87 6.36 -14.01
CA SER A 170 -3.06 5.57 -13.69
C SER A 170 -4.08 5.67 -14.82
N PHE A 171 -4.51 4.53 -15.33
CA PHE A 171 -5.52 4.39 -16.37
C PHE A 171 -6.91 4.04 -15.82
N GLY A 172 -7.00 3.75 -14.51
CA GLY A 172 -8.23 3.44 -13.80
C GLY A 172 -8.04 2.40 -12.68
N GLU A 173 -9.16 1.80 -12.30
CA GLU A 173 -9.26 0.84 -11.20
C GLU A 173 -9.32 -0.61 -11.72
N VAL A 174 -8.83 -1.55 -10.90
CA VAL A 174 -9.05 -2.99 -11.08
C VAL A 174 -9.66 -3.52 -9.80
N SER A 175 -10.60 -4.46 -9.90
CA SER A 175 -11.21 -5.06 -8.71
C SER A 175 -10.19 -5.93 -7.96
N THR A 176 -9.71 -5.43 -6.82
CA THR A 176 -8.83 -6.17 -5.90
C THR A 176 -9.47 -7.48 -5.42
N GLU A 177 -10.75 -7.43 -5.08
CA GLU A 177 -11.50 -8.58 -4.56
C GLU A 177 -11.57 -9.72 -5.58
N GLU A 178 -11.86 -9.40 -6.85
CA GLU A 178 -11.92 -10.41 -7.93
C GLU A 178 -10.57 -11.11 -8.14
N VAL A 179 -9.46 -10.36 -8.04
CA VAL A 179 -8.11 -10.93 -8.16
C VAL A 179 -7.78 -11.84 -6.97
N LEU A 180 -8.21 -11.48 -5.76
CA LEU A 180 -7.91 -12.23 -4.54
C LEU A 180 -8.87 -13.42 -4.30
N ALA A 181 -10.09 -13.39 -4.86
CA ALA A 181 -11.08 -14.45 -4.75
C ALA A 181 -10.82 -15.65 -5.71
N GLY A 182 -9.91 -15.50 -6.68
CA GLY A 182 -9.53 -16.54 -7.62
C GLY A 182 -8.62 -17.63 -7.04
N ASN A 183 -8.19 -18.59 -7.88
CA ASN A 183 -7.14 -19.52 -7.48
C ASN A 183 -5.79 -18.78 -7.39
N THR A 184 -5.39 -18.44 -6.18
CA THR A 184 -4.16 -17.69 -5.89
C THR A 184 -2.90 -18.56 -5.90
N ASP A 185 -2.97 -19.85 -6.25
CA ASP A 185 -1.78 -20.72 -6.30
C ASP A 185 -0.75 -20.20 -7.30
N GLN A 186 -1.17 -19.91 -8.53
CA GLN A 186 -0.28 -19.40 -9.59
C GLN A 186 0.33 -18.06 -9.19
N LEU A 187 -0.49 -17.16 -8.64
CA LEU A 187 -0.06 -15.87 -8.11
C LEU A 187 0.98 -16.07 -7.00
N SER A 188 0.70 -16.95 -6.04
CA SER A 188 1.58 -17.19 -4.91
C SER A 188 2.91 -17.83 -5.32
N GLN A 189 2.94 -18.68 -6.34
CA GLN A 189 4.19 -19.24 -6.88
C GLN A 189 5.02 -18.17 -7.62
N ALA A 190 4.39 -17.33 -8.44
CA ALA A 190 5.05 -16.20 -9.07
C ALA A 190 5.63 -15.24 -8.00
N GLY A 191 4.86 -14.96 -6.95
CA GLY A 191 5.28 -14.12 -5.84
C GLY A 191 6.47 -14.67 -5.06
N LYS A 192 6.52 -15.98 -4.80
CA LYS A 192 7.67 -16.65 -4.16
C LYS A 192 8.93 -16.56 -5.02
N THR A 193 8.79 -16.74 -6.33
CA THR A 193 9.90 -16.62 -7.28
C THR A 193 10.44 -15.19 -7.33
N ALA A 194 9.54 -14.21 -7.40
CA ALA A 194 9.88 -12.78 -7.37
C ALA A 194 10.59 -12.40 -6.06
N LEU A 195 10.09 -12.86 -4.91
CA LEU A 195 10.71 -12.61 -3.61
C LEU A 195 12.11 -13.21 -3.54
N SER A 196 12.30 -14.46 -3.97
CA SER A 196 13.61 -15.12 -3.96
C SER A 196 14.63 -14.35 -4.78
N ARG A 197 14.22 -13.75 -5.91
CA ARG A 197 15.09 -12.91 -6.74
C ARG A 197 15.50 -11.64 -6.00
N VAL A 198 14.55 -10.91 -5.44
CA VAL A 198 14.83 -9.63 -4.76
C VAL A 198 15.67 -9.84 -3.50
N VAL A 199 15.44 -10.92 -2.75
CA VAL A 199 16.29 -11.26 -1.60
C VAL A 199 17.72 -11.62 -2.02
N GLY A 200 17.90 -12.29 -3.16
CA GLY A 200 19.22 -12.61 -3.69
C GLY A 200 20.00 -11.40 -4.21
N GLU A 201 19.29 -10.37 -4.68
CA GLU A 201 19.87 -9.12 -5.19
C GLU A 201 18.94 -7.94 -4.84
N PRO A 202 19.04 -7.34 -3.64
CA PRO A 202 18.12 -6.31 -3.16
C PRO A 202 18.44 -4.94 -3.78
N THR A 203 18.16 -4.82 -5.08
CA THR A 203 18.34 -3.58 -5.87
C THR A 203 17.02 -3.16 -6.52
N LEU A 204 16.86 -1.86 -6.79
CA LEU A 204 15.65 -1.33 -7.43
C LEU A 204 15.39 -1.99 -8.79
N ARG A 205 16.45 -2.29 -9.55
CA ARG A 205 16.36 -2.98 -10.84
C ARG A 205 15.84 -4.41 -10.68
N SER A 206 16.35 -5.14 -9.68
CA SER A 206 15.86 -6.49 -9.36
C SER A 206 14.39 -6.47 -8.98
N PHE A 207 13.97 -5.47 -8.18
CA PHE A 207 12.57 -5.24 -7.82
C PHE A 207 11.68 -5.04 -9.04
N VAL A 208 11.95 -4.05 -9.91
CA VAL A 208 11.09 -3.78 -11.08
C VAL A 208 11.05 -4.95 -12.05
N TYR A 209 12.20 -5.61 -12.27
CA TYR A 209 12.22 -6.84 -13.06
C TYR A 209 11.29 -7.89 -12.46
N ALA A 210 11.39 -8.15 -11.14
CA ALA A 210 10.59 -9.15 -10.45
C ALA A 210 9.11 -8.81 -10.51
N SER A 211 8.76 -7.52 -10.35
CA SER A 211 7.39 -7.02 -10.49
C SER A 211 6.83 -7.24 -11.89
N ARG A 212 7.59 -6.92 -12.94
CA ARG A 212 7.17 -7.09 -14.34
C ARG A 212 6.99 -8.58 -14.69
N ALA A 213 7.89 -9.44 -14.22
CA ALA A 213 7.78 -10.88 -14.39
C ALA A 213 6.53 -11.42 -13.67
N PHE A 214 6.32 -11.01 -12.41
CA PHE A 214 5.15 -11.39 -11.61
C PHE A 214 3.84 -10.98 -12.28
N ALA A 215 3.70 -9.71 -12.70
CA ALA A 215 2.48 -9.21 -13.34
C ALA A 215 2.06 -10.06 -14.55
N ARG A 216 3.05 -10.45 -15.36
CA ARG A 216 2.86 -11.29 -16.54
C ARG A 216 2.50 -12.73 -16.17
N GLU A 217 3.24 -13.33 -15.24
CA GLU A 217 3.08 -14.74 -14.84
C GLU A 217 1.80 -14.98 -14.04
N ALA A 218 1.35 -13.98 -13.27
CA ALA A 218 0.10 -14.00 -12.54
C ALA A 218 -1.12 -13.59 -13.40
N GLY A 219 -0.90 -13.20 -14.67
CA GLY A 219 -1.99 -12.84 -15.58
C GLY A 219 -2.71 -11.53 -15.23
N LEU A 220 -2.04 -10.62 -14.53
CA LEU A 220 -2.63 -9.37 -14.01
C LEU A 220 -2.55 -8.21 -15.01
N LEU A 221 -1.65 -8.29 -16.00
CA LEU A 221 -1.42 -7.20 -16.94
C LEU A 221 -2.64 -6.89 -17.80
N THR A 222 -3.11 -5.65 -17.72
CA THR A 222 -4.03 -5.06 -18.69
C THR A 222 -3.30 -4.72 -19.99
N ASP A 223 -4.03 -4.55 -21.09
CA ASP A 223 -3.43 -4.19 -22.38
C ASP A 223 -2.75 -2.83 -22.34
N ARG A 224 -3.35 -1.83 -21.66
CA ARG A 224 -2.79 -0.47 -21.51
C ARG A 224 -1.49 -0.46 -20.70
N VAL A 225 -1.47 -1.15 -19.58
CA VAL A 225 -0.26 -1.25 -18.74
C VAL A 225 0.83 -2.02 -19.49
N ARG A 226 0.47 -3.07 -20.23
CA ARG A 226 1.42 -3.81 -21.07
C ARG A 226 2.05 -2.91 -22.12
N GLU A 227 1.26 -2.13 -22.85
CA GLU A 227 1.72 -1.18 -23.86
C GLU A 227 2.69 -0.16 -23.25
N ALA A 228 2.31 0.48 -22.14
CA ALA A 228 3.19 1.44 -21.46
C ALA A 228 4.51 0.82 -20.97
N ILE A 229 4.49 -0.42 -20.47
CA ILE A 229 5.71 -1.13 -20.08
C ILE A 229 6.61 -1.37 -21.31
N LEU A 230 6.05 -1.70 -22.47
CA LEU A 230 6.83 -1.91 -23.70
C LEU A 230 7.46 -0.61 -24.17
N ASP A 231 6.70 0.48 -24.22
CA ASP A 231 7.19 1.80 -24.62
C ASP A 231 8.33 2.29 -23.71
N VAL A 232 8.22 2.06 -22.40
CA VAL A 232 9.31 2.37 -21.45
C VAL A 232 10.55 1.50 -21.70
N ASN A 233 10.39 0.22 -22.06
CA ASN A 233 11.54 -0.64 -22.35
C ASN A 233 12.24 -0.24 -23.67
N ASP A 234 11.49 0.26 -24.66
CA ASP A 234 12.04 0.69 -25.96
C ASP A 234 12.95 1.92 -25.83
N VAL A 235 12.86 2.65 -24.72
CA VAL A 235 13.76 3.75 -24.33
C VAL A 235 14.75 3.36 -23.22
N ASP A 236 15.01 2.06 -23.04
CA ASP A 236 15.91 1.49 -22.03
C ASP A 236 15.52 1.79 -20.56
N GLY A 237 14.25 2.13 -20.31
CA GLY A 237 13.69 2.35 -18.98
C GLY A 237 13.25 1.06 -18.28
N GLU A 238 12.91 1.17 -16.99
CA GLU A 238 12.40 0.05 -16.19
C GLU A 238 11.03 0.42 -15.61
N ALA A 239 9.99 -0.32 -16.03
CA ALA A 239 8.60 -0.15 -15.59
C ALA A 239 7.92 -1.47 -15.22
N SER A 240 6.88 -1.35 -14.40
CA SER A 240 5.98 -2.45 -14.04
C SER A 240 4.58 -1.93 -13.69
N MET A 241 3.65 -2.86 -13.49
CA MET A 241 2.31 -2.58 -13.00
C MET A 241 2.34 -2.33 -11.49
N ALA A 242 1.60 -1.33 -11.00
CA ALA A 242 1.24 -1.26 -9.59
C ALA A 242 0.18 -2.32 -9.32
N MET A 243 0.50 -3.33 -8.51
CA MET A 243 -0.36 -4.50 -8.35
C MET A 243 -1.73 -4.09 -7.82
N LEU A 244 -2.78 -4.69 -8.40
CA LEU A 244 -4.19 -4.47 -8.06
C LEU A 244 -4.71 -3.07 -8.45
N GLY A 245 -4.12 -2.44 -9.47
CA GLY A 245 -4.68 -1.26 -10.15
C GLY A 245 -4.33 -1.22 -11.63
N ASP A 246 -5.08 -0.47 -12.44
CA ASP A 246 -4.75 -0.25 -13.86
C ASP A 246 -3.73 0.89 -13.96
N THR A 247 -2.57 0.68 -13.34
CA THR A 247 -1.54 1.71 -13.15
C THR A 247 -0.17 1.15 -13.52
N VAL A 248 0.58 1.90 -14.32
CA VAL A 248 1.99 1.63 -14.58
C VAL A 248 2.86 2.55 -13.72
N PHE A 249 3.93 2.01 -13.15
CA PHE A 249 4.99 2.80 -12.52
C PHE A 249 6.34 2.50 -13.16
N ALA A 250 7.21 3.51 -13.21
CA ALA A 250 8.58 3.41 -13.70
C ALA A 250 9.56 4.01 -12.70
N LEU A 251 10.80 3.53 -12.75
CA LEU A 251 11.91 4.16 -12.04
C LEU A 251 12.56 5.23 -12.91
N GLY A 252 13.15 6.24 -12.27
CA GLY A 252 13.82 7.31 -12.99
C GLY A 252 12.81 8.06 -13.84
N THR A 253 13.13 8.32 -15.10
CA THR A 253 12.36 9.11 -16.08
C THR A 253 11.67 8.25 -17.14
N GLY A 254 11.54 6.93 -16.93
CA GLY A 254 11.16 6.00 -18.00
C GLY A 254 9.83 6.33 -18.69
N LEU A 255 8.81 6.75 -17.96
CA LEU A 255 7.50 7.10 -18.55
C LEU A 255 7.57 8.42 -19.32
N SER A 256 8.25 9.43 -18.75
CA SER A 256 8.49 10.70 -19.44
C SER A 256 9.29 10.51 -20.73
N ASP A 257 10.34 9.70 -20.70
CA ASP A 257 11.20 9.42 -21.84
C ASP A 257 10.46 8.63 -22.94
N ALA A 258 9.47 7.80 -22.55
CA ALA A 258 8.55 7.10 -23.45
C ALA A 258 7.41 8.00 -23.99
N GLY A 259 7.35 9.27 -23.58
CA GLY A 259 6.37 10.24 -24.11
C GLY A 259 5.03 10.28 -23.38
N TYR A 260 4.93 9.67 -22.19
CA TYR A 260 3.78 9.84 -21.30
C TYR A 260 3.86 11.16 -20.52
N ASP A 261 2.75 11.56 -19.90
CA ASP A 261 2.68 12.67 -18.92
C ASP A 261 2.48 12.09 -17.51
N PRO A 262 3.53 11.54 -16.88
CA PRO A 262 3.39 10.87 -15.59
C PRO A 262 3.33 11.84 -14.42
N VAL A 263 2.72 11.40 -13.32
CA VAL A 263 2.99 12.00 -12.02
C VAL A 263 4.40 11.59 -11.60
N VAL A 264 5.21 12.58 -11.18
CA VAL A 264 6.60 12.39 -10.75
C VAL A 264 6.70 12.48 -9.24
N THR A 265 7.25 11.44 -8.61
CA THR A 265 7.45 11.36 -7.17
C THR A 265 8.77 10.66 -6.78
N ARG A 266 8.94 10.38 -5.49
CA ARG A 266 10.05 9.66 -4.90
C ARG A 266 9.57 8.73 -3.78
N SER A 267 10.44 7.80 -3.40
CA SER A 267 10.18 6.93 -2.26
C SER A 267 10.10 7.71 -0.93
N HIS A 268 9.20 7.32 -0.01
CA HIS A 268 9.06 7.95 1.31
C HIS A 268 9.68 7.11 2.44
N PRO A 269 10.90 7.41 2.92
CA PRO A 269 11.64 6.52 3.81
C PRO A 269 11.13 6.46 5.25
N ALA A 270 10.40 7.47 5.73
CA ALA A 270 10.06 7.59 7.15
C ALA A 270 8.86 6.71 7.58
N GLY A 271 8.07 6.22 6.62
CA GLY A 271 6.81 5.54 6.90
C GLY A 271 5.73 6.50 7.41
N ALA A 272 4.72 5.96 8.08
CA ALA A 272 3.64 6.74 8.66
C ALA A 272 4.11 7.59 9.85
N THR A 273 3.64 8.83 9.95
CA THR A 273 4.06 9.78 10.99
C THR A 273 2.89 10.62 11.51
N LEU A 274 2.81 10.83 12.82
CA LEU A 274 1.98 11.88 13.39
C LEU A 274 2.49 13.27 12.99
N ARG A 275 1.58 14.20 12.74
CA ARG A 275 1.87 15.62 12.47
C ARG A 275 1.67 16.48 13.72
#